data_AF-A0A920DH11-F1
#
_entry.id   AF-A0A920DH11-F1
#
_cell.length_a   1.000
_cell.length_b   1.000
_cell.length_c   1.000
_cell.angle_alpha   90.00
_cell.angle_beta   90.00
_cell.angle_gamma   90.00
#
_symmetry.space_group_name_H-M   'P 1'
#
loop_
_entity.id
_entity.type
_entity.pdbx_description
1 polymer ?
#
loop_
_entity_poly.entity_id
_entity_poly.type
_entity_poly.pdbx_seq_one_letter_code
_entity_poly.pdbx_strand_id
1 'polypeptide(L)' 'MKPKLFPPQAHIFVKDKDPWINIADKNICYDEMYDPKIAWPKESLDRYKEYLESN' A
#
# COMPACT_ATOMS: atom_id res chain seq x y z
N MET A 1 0.50 -4.23 21.02
CA MET A 1 0.01 -3.94 19.66
C MET A 1 -0.97 -5.05 19.24
N LYS A 2 -2.05 -4.74 18.51
CA LYS A 2 -3.00 -5.73 17.97
C LYS A 2 -2.86 -5.74 16.44
N PRO A 3 -1.98 -6.59 15.86
CA PRO A 3 -1.67 -6.57 14.42
C PRO A 3 -2.90 -6.76 13.53
N LYS A 4 -3.87 -7.55 14.00
CA LYS A 4 -5.14 -7.78 13.31
C LYS A 4 -6.00 -6.53 13.12
N LEU A 5 -5.75 -5.45 13.87
CA LEU A 5 -6.48 -4.18 13.73
C LEU A 5 -5.88 -3.27 12.64
N PHE A 6 -4.68 -3.57 12.17
CA PHE A 6 -3.96 -2.75 11.19
C PHE A 6 -3.34 -3.67 10.14
N PRO A 7 -4.17 -4.33 9.31
CA PRO A 7 -3.65 -5.13 8.21
C PRO A 7 -2.87 -4.24 7.23
N PRO A 8 -1.90 -4.80 6.50
CA PRO A 8 -1.25 -4.09 5.41
C PRO A 8 -2.28 -3.57 4.41
N GLN A 9 -2.12 -2.33 3.98
CA GLN A 9 -2.99 -1.73 2.96
C GLN A 9 -2.52 -2.04 1.53
N ALA A 10 -1.29 -2.54 1.37
CA ALA A 10 -0.75 -3.01 0.10
C ALA A 10 0.41 -3.99 0.32
N HIS A 11 0.59 -4.92 -0.61
CA HIS A 11 1.80 -5.73 -0.76
C HIS A 11 2.49 -5.35 -2.07
N ILE A 12 3.78 -5.02 -2.02
CA ILE A 12 4.61 -4.68 -3.19
C ILE A 12 5.68 -5.74 -3.42
N PHE A 13 6.25 -5.79 -4.62
CA PHE A 13 7.27 -6.76 -5.02
C PHE A 13 6.79 -8.23 -4.91
N VAL A 14 5.51 -8.46 -5.18
CA VAL A 14 4.90 -9.80 -5.05
C VAL A 14 5.49 -10.80 -6.05
N LYS A 15 6.00 -10.34 -7.20
CA LYS A 15 6.66 -11.20 -8.20
C LYS A 15 7.94 -11.85 -7.68
N ASP A 16 8.63 -11.16 -6.75
CA ASP A 16 9.91 -11.57 -6.19
C ASP A 16 9.77 -12.16 -4.78
N LYS A 17 8.54 -12.41 -4.32
CA LYS A 17 8.29 -12.97 -2.99
C LYS A 17 8.87 -14.39 -2.90
N ASP A 18 9.31 -14.77 -1.70
CA ASP A 18 9.72 -16.15 -1.47
C ASP A 18 8.57 -17.14 -1.71
N PRO A 19 8.86 -18.35 -2.22
CA PRO A 19 7.84 -19.37 -2.51
C PRO A 19 7.01 -19.79 -1.28
N TRP A 20 7.59 -19.69 -0.08
CA TRP A 20 6.95 -20.08 1.18
C TRP A 20 6.05 -18.99 1.77
N ILE A 21 6.06 -17.77 1.23
CA ILE A 21 5.18 -16.68 1.65
C ILE A 21 3.83 -16.84 0.96
N ASN A 22 2.77 -17.06 1.74
CA ASN A 22 1.39 -17.08 1.24
C ASN A 22 0.67 -15.78 1.62
N ILE A 23 0.34 -14.97 0.61
CA ILE A 23 -0.45 -13.75 0.79
C ILE A 23 -1.94 -14.15 0.74
N ALA A 24 -2.57 -14.22 1.91
CA ALA A 24 -3.96 -14.63 2.05
C ALA A 24 -4.95 -13.55 1.59
N ASP A 25 -4.61 -12.27 1.77
CA ASP A 25 -5.41 -11.13 1.34
C ASP A 25 -4.74 -10.49 0.12
N LYS A 26 -5.30 -10.73 -1.07
CA LYS A 26 -4.76 -10.27 -2.35
C LYS A 26 -5.44 -8.99 -2.84
N ASN A 27 -6.20 -8.29 -1.99
CA ASN A 27 -7.00 -7.14 -2.42
C ASN A 27 -6.13 -6.04 -3.06
N ILE A 28 -4.94 -5.79 -2.52
CA ILE A 28 -4.01 -4.78 -3.04
C ILE A 28 -2.59 -5.39 -3.08
N CYS A 29 -2.28 -6.08 -4.18
CA CYS A 29 -0.99 -6.68 -4.45
C CYS A 29 -0.40 -6.12 -5.75
N TYR A 30 0.89 -5.77 -5.71
CA TYR A 30 1.63 -5.26 -6.85
C TYR A 30 2.92 -6.05 -7.03
N ASP A 31 3.24 -6.36 -8.27
CA ASP A 31 4.47 -7.05 -8.63
C ASP A 31 5.72 -6.19 -8.40
N GLU A 32 5.56 -4.87 -8.32
CA GLU A 32 6.63 -3.89 -8.11
C GLU A 32 6.14 -2.78 -7.17
N MET A 33 6.87 -1.66 -7.11
CA MET A 33 6.41 -0.47 -6.38
C MET A 33 5.11 0.06 -7.00
N TYR A 34 4.10 0.32 -6.18
CA TYR A 34 2.82 0.85 -6.64
C TYR A 34 2.91 2.32 -7.07
N ASP A 35 1.99 2.77 -7.92
CA ASP A 35 1.78 4.20 -8.18
C ASP A 35 0.88 4.80 -7.09
N PRO A 36 1.38 5.75 -6.26
CA PRO A 36 0.58 6.38 -5.21
C PRO A 36 -0.69 7.05 -5.73
N LYS A 37 -0.67 7.58 -6.97
CA LYS A 37 -1.83 8.25 -7.58
C LYS A 37 -2.99 7.31 -7.86
N ILE A 38 -2.69 6.01 -8.00
CA ILE A 38 -3.67 4.96 -8.27
C ILE A 38 -4.07 4.26 -6.96
N ALA A 39 -3.09 3.95 -6.11
CA ALA A 39 -3.30 3.13 -4.93
C ALA A 39 -3.88 3.88 -3.73
N TRP A 40 -3.63 5.19 -3.62
CA TRP A 40 -4.04 5.94 -2.43
C TRP A 40 -5.49 6.41 -2.51
N PRO A 41 -6.23 6.34 -1.39
CA PRO A 41 -7.52 7.01 -1.28
C PRO A 41 -7.40 8.51 -1.53
N LYS A 42 -8.48 9.11 -2.02
CA LYS A 42 -8.54 10.55 -2.33
C LYS A 42 -8.13 11.41 -1.13
N GLU A 43 -8.59 11.06 0.07
CA GLU A 43 -8.28 11.81 1.29
C GLU A 43 -6.77 11.82 1.60
N SER A 44 -6.06 10.74 1.26
CA SER A 44 -4.60 10.68 1.41
C SER A 44 -3.88 11.53 0.37
N LEU A 45 -4.39 11.58 -0.86
CA LEU A 45 -3.87 12.45 -1.91
C LEU A 45 -4.10 13.94 -1.57
N ASP A 46 -5.27 14.27 -1.02
CA ASP A 46 -5.62 15.63 -0.61
C ASP A 46 -4.67 16.11 0.51
N ARG A 47 -4.44 15.30 1.56
CA ARG A 47 -3.47 15.61 2.62
C ARG A 47 -2.04 15.79 2.10
N TYR A 48 -1.63 14.94 1.15
CA TYR A 48 -0.30 15.05 0.56
C TYR A 48 -0.15 16.33 -0.28
N LYS A 49 -1.19 16.71 -1.02
CA LYS A 49 -1.22 17.95 -1.78
C LYS A 49 -1.16 19.18 -0.87
N GLU A 50 -1.96 19.21 0.19
CA GLU A 50 -1.92 20.29 1.21
C GLU A 50 -0.52 20.45 1.78
N TYR A 51 0.14 19.34 2.13
CA TYR A 51 1.51 19.36 2.64
C TYR A 51 2.51 19.99 1.66
N LEU A 52 2.41 19.68 0.36
CA LEU A 52 3.27 20.25 -0.69
C LEU A 52 2.99 21.73 -0.96
N GLU A 53 1.78 22.21 -0.68
CA GLU A 53 1.43 23.63 -0.83
C GLU A 53 1.87 24.46 0.39
N SER A 54 2.01 23.81 1.56
CA SER A 54 2.38 24.47 2.81
C SER A 54 3.89 24.43 3.14
N ASN A 55 4.72 23.76 2.33
CA ASN A 55 6.18 23.62 2.51
C ASN A 55 6.93 23.87 1.20
#